data_AF-A0A346AWZ2-F1
#
_entry.id   AF-A0A346AWZ2-F1
#
_cell.length_a   1.000
_cell.length_b   1.000
_cell.length_c   1.000
_cell.angle_alpha   90.00
_cell.angle_beta   90.00
_cell.angle_gamma   90.00
#
_symmetry.space_group_name_H-M   'P 1'
#
loop_
_entity.id
_entity.type
_entity.pdbx_description
1 polymer ?
#
loop_
_entity_poly.entity_id
_entity_poly.type
_entity_poly.pdbx_seq_one_letter_code
_entity_poly.pdbx_strand_id
1 'polypeptide(L)'
;MSIFYYLPALIGIVFIIVGTYHGWKLRRLVGRCKAAATGTLLGFEQQKSKSGDRYFPVVEFSDGEQTYRARYGFGSPEWDIVAGDEVDLRYNPDNPEEIYLYHKQSLRQQYASPFFVIVGGLIFIFAYYYLL
;
A
#
# COMPACT_ATOMS: atom_id res chain seq x y z
N MET A 1 -17.16 16.59 33.62
CA MET A 1 -17.33 16.45 32.16
C MET A 1 -17.06 15.01 31.78
N SER A 2 -17.93 14.41 30.97
CA SER A 2 -17.89 12.98 30.68
C SER A 2 -16.79 12.67 29.66
N ILE A 3 -15.99 11.63 29.87
CA ILE A 3 -14.88 11.25 28.96
C ILE A 3 -15.33 10.98 27.51
N PHE A 4 -16.63 10.72 27.32
CA PHE A 4 -17.25 10.46 26.04
C PHE A 4 -17.19 11.64 25.05
N TYR A 5 -17.00 12.89 25.50
CA TYR A 5 -16.85 14.05 24.59
C TYR A 5 -15.55 13.99 23.75
N TYR A 6 -14.50 13.36 24.29
CA TYR A 6 -13.20 13.24 23.60
C TYR A 6 -13.13 12.04 22.64
N LEU A 7 -14.08 11.11 22.75
CA LEU A 7 -14.06 9.86 21.99
C LEU A 7 -14.02 10.09 20.46
N PRO A 8 -14.85 11.00 19.88
CA PRO A 8 -14.80 11.27 18.44
C PRO A 8 -13.46 11.90 18.01
N ALA A 9 -12.91 12.82 18.80
CA ALA A 9 -11.62 13.44 18.52
C ALA A 9 -10.48 12.39 18.50
N LEU A 10 -10.49 11.44 19.43
CA LEU A 10 -9.53 10.32 19.46
C LEU A 10 -9.66 9.43 18.21
N ILE A 11 -10.89 9.11 17.79
CA ILE A 11 -11.14 8.35 16.56
C ILE A 11 -10.58 9.10 15.34
N GLY A 12 -10.82 10.40 15.24
CA GLY A 12 -10.28 11.25 14.17
C GLY A 12 -8.76 11.20 14.09
N ILE A 13 -8.08 11.31 15.25
CA ILE A 13 -6.62 11.22 15.35
C ILE A 13 -6.12 9.85 14.86
N VAL A 14 -6.74 8.76 15.31
CA VAL A 14 -6.37 7.40 14.89
C VAL A 14 -6.47 7.25 13.37
N PHE A 15 -7.54 7.75 12.76
CA PHE A 15 -7.74 7.71 11.31
C PHE A 15 -6.64 8.50 10.57
N ILE A 16 -6.28 9.70 11.05
CA ILE A 16 -5.21 10.50 10.47
C ILE A 16 -3.86 9.78 10.57
N ILE A 17 -3.54 9.19 11.72
CA ILE A 17 -2.28 8.43 11.92
C ILE A 17 -2.21 7.25 10.94
N VAL A 18 -3.26 6.44 10.88
CA VAL A 18 -3.32 5.27 9.99
C VAL A 18 -3.20 5.69 8.52
N GLY A 19 -3.95 6.71 8.11
CA GLY A 19 -3.91 7.24 6.75
C GLY A 19 -2.53 7.77 6.38
N THR A 20 -1.90 8.53 7.27
CA THR A 20 -0.57 9.12 7.05
C THR A 20 0.51 8.04 6.95
N TYR A 21 0.48 7.04 7.84
CA TYR A 21 1.43 5.92 7.83
C TYR A 21 1.39 5.14 6.50
N HIS A 22 0.20 4.78 6.03
CA HIS A 22 0.03 4.06 4.77
C HIS A 22 0.50 4.90 3.57
N GLY A 23 0.16 6.19 3.55
CA GLY A 23 0.58 7.10 2.49
C GLY A 23 2.08 7.34 2.48
N TRP A 24 2.73 7.39 3.64
CA TRP A 24 4.18 7.50 3.75
C TRP A 24 4.88 6.23 3.25
N LYS A 25 4.38 5.04 3.63
CA LYS A 25 4.93 3.76 3.16
C LYS A 25 4.91 3.65 1.63
N LEU A 26 3.79 3.99 0.99
CA LEU A 26 3.67 3.95 -0.47
C LEU A 26 4.59 4.99 -1.13
N ARG A 27 4.58 6.24 -0.64
CA ARG A 27 5.45 7.31 -1.17
C ARG A 27 6.93 6.94 -1.06
N ARG A 28 7.35 6.33 0.06
CA ARG A 28 8.73 5.90 0.25
C ARG A 28 9.12 4.75 -0.67
N LEU A 29 8.19 3.85 -1.02
CA LEU A 29 8.44 2.81 -2.00
C LEU A 29 8.61 3.42 -3.40
N VAL A 30 7.63 4.20 -3.86
CA VAL A 30 7.65 4.85 -5.18
C VAL A 30 8.88 5.77 -5.35
N GLY A 31 9.31 6.44 -4.28
CA GLY A 31 10.50 7.29 -4.30
C GLY A 31 11.83 6.53 -4.42
N ARG A 32 11.88 5.25 -4.03
CA ARG A 32 13.07 4.39 -4.11
C ARG A 32 13.08 3.54 -5.38
N CYS A 33 11.93 3.06 -5.82
CA CYS A 33 11.78 2.27 -7.05
C CYS A 33 11.80 3.18 -8.29
N LYS A 34 13.00 3.47 -8.82
CA LYS A 34 13.20 4.43 -9.92
C LYS A 34 13.54 3.78 -11.27
N ALA A 35 14.24 2.65 -11.26
CA ALA A 35 14.63 1.98 -12.51
C ALA A 35 13.45 1.17 -13.05
N ALA A 36 13.17 1.30 -14.34
CA ALA A 36 12.10 0.56 -15.00
C ALA A 36 12.63 -0.79 -15.49
N ALA A 37 11.80 -1.83 -15.36
CA ALA A 37 12.04 -3.13 -15.94
C ALA A 37 10.70 -3.77 -16.31
N THR A 38 10.77 -4.77 -17.17
CA THR A 38 9.63 -5.62 -17.49
C THR A 38 9.95 -7.02 -17.01
N GLY A 39 9.01 -7.62 -16.28
CA GLY A 39 9.19 -8.91 -15.64
C GLY A 39 8.04 -9.86 -15.93
N THR A 40 8.21 -11.12 -15.59
CA THR A 40 7.18 -12.15 -15.67
C THR A 40 6.64 -12.46 -14.27
N LEU A 41 5.33 -12.44 -14.10
CA LEU A 41 4.70 -12.83 -12.85
C LEU A 41 4.83 -14.34 -12.66
N LEU A 42 5.60 -14.79 -11.68
CA LEU A 42 5.73 -16.22 -11.36
C LEU A 42 4.53 -16.76 -10.60
N GLY A 43 3.80 -15.89 -9.89
CA GLY A 43 2.63 -16.23 -9.12
C GLY A 43 2.49 -15.37 -7.86
N PHE A 44 1.86 -15.94 -6.84
CA PHE A 44 1.53 -15.21 -5.62
C PHE A 44 1.99 -15.96 -4.37
N GLU A 45 2.59 -15.23 -3.45
CA GLU A 45 2.77 -15.70 -2.08
C GLU A 45 1.52 -15.37 -1.26
N GLN A 46 0.87 -16.41 -0.73
CA GLN A 46 -0.32 -16.26 0.09
C GLN A 46 0.07 -16.05 1.57
N GLN A 47 -0.43 -14.99 2.17
CA GLN A 47 -0.39 -14.77 3.60
C GLN A 47 -1.79 -14.94 4.19
N LYS A 48 -1.97 -15.99 4.99
CA LYS A 48 -3.24 -16.26 5.66
C LYS A 48 -3.45 -15.35 6.86
N SER A 49 -4.66 -14.83 7.01
CA SER A 49 -5.06 -14.02 8.17
C SER A 49 -6.52 -14.31 8.54
N LYS A 50 -6.85 -14.12 9.82
CA LYS A 50 -8.24 -14.23 10.32
C LYS A 50 -9.20 -13.26 9.61
N SER A 51 -8.67 -12.16 9.08
CA SER A 51 -9.42 -11.11 8.36
C SER A 51 -9.56 -11.38 6.85
N GLY A 52 -9.10 -12.52 6.36
CA GLY A 52 -9.03 -12.85 4.93
C GLY A 52 -7.60 -12.94 4.43
N ASP A 53 -7.42 -13.80 3.43
CA ASP A 53 -6.11 -14.07 2.84
C ASP A 53 -5.65 -12.91 1.96
N ARG A 54 -4.33 -12.71 1.91
CA ARG A 54 -3.69 -11.71 1.04
C ARG A 54 -2.70 -12.39 0.13
N TYR A 55 -2.73 -12.04 -1.14
CA TYR A 55 -1.85 -12.56 -2.17
C TYR A 55 -0.84 -11.48 -2.54
N PHE A 56 0.44 -11.82 -2.50
CA PHE A 56 1.55 -10.91 -2.80
C PHE A 56 2.22 -11.38 -4.10
N PRO A 57 2.18 -10.57 -5.18
CA PRO A 57 2.81 -10.91 -6.45
C PRO A 57 4.31 -11.20 -6.29
N VAL A 58 4.79 -12.25 -6.96
CA VAL A 58 6.21 -12.58 -7.06
C VAL A 58 6.60 -12.52 -8.52
N VAL A 59 7.52 -11.63 -8.85
CA VAL A 59 7.92 -11.32 -10.22
C VAL A 59 9.38 -11.68 -10.43
N GLU A 60 9.67 -12.26 -11.57
CA GLU A 60 11.02 -12.43 -12.08
C GLU A 60 11.30 -11.36 -13.13
N PHE A 61 12.43 -10.66 -13.02
CA PHE A 61 12.83 -9.64 -13.98
C PHE A 61 14.35 -9.57 -14.07
N SER A 62 14.87 -8.97 -15.13
CA SER A 62 16.31 -8.76 -15.29
C SER A 62 16.63 -7.28 -15.46
N ASP A 63 17.80 -6.88 -14.97
CA ASP A 63 18.38 -5.56 -15.22
C ASP A 63 19.34 -5.55 -16.43
N GLY A 64 19.45 -6.68 -17.15
CA GLY A 64 20.37 -6.88 -18.26
C GLY A 64 21.66 -7.62 -17.89
N GLU A 65 22.04 -7.64 -16.60
CA GLU A 65 23.22 -8.36 -16.12
C GLU A 65 22.83 -9.58 -15.29
N GLN A 66 21.79 -9.45 -14.46
CA GLN A 66 21.33 -10.48 -13.57
C GLN A 66 19.80 -10.61 -13.62
N THR A 67 19.31 -11.80 -13.29
CA THR A 67 17.88 -12.04 -13.09
C THR A 67 17.58 -12.03 -11.59
N TYR A 68 16.53 -11.30 -11.21
CA TYR A 68 16.05 -11.13 -9.85
C TYR A 68 14.66 -11.70 -9.71
N ARG A 69 14.39 -12.26 -8.52
CA ARG A 69 13.05 -12.66 -8.11
C ARG A 69 12.64 -11.81 -6.93
N ALA A 70 11.62 -10.97 -7.12
CA ALA A 70 11.20 -10.01 -6.13
C ALA A 70 9.72 -10.18 -5.78
N ARG A 71 9.43 -10.04 -4.48
CA ARG A 71 8.07 -10.10 -3.93
C ARG A 71 7.57 -8.68 -3.74
N TYR A 72 6.41 -8.37 -4.32
CA TYR A 72 5.81 -7.07 -4.15
C TYR A 72 5.36 -6.86 -2.69
N GLY A 73 5.68 -5.70 -2.12
CA GLY A 73 5.43 -5.39 -0.70
C GLY A 73 3.96 -5.12 -0.34
N PHE A 74 3.07 -5.00 -1.34
CA PHE A 74 1.65 -4.77 -1.16
C PHE A 74 0.85 -5.97 -1.65
N GLY A 75 0.06 -6.54 -0.74
CA GLY A 75 -0.81 -7.68 -1.02
C GLY A 75 -2.25 -7.23 -1.20
N SER A 76 -2.99 -7.98 -2.01
CA SER A 76 -4.42 -7.78 -2.27
C SER A 76 -5.15 -9.12 -2.16
N PRO A 77 -6.42 -9.16 -1.74
CA PRO A 77 -7.23 -10.38 -1.84
C PRO A 77 -7.45 -10.79 -3.30
N GLU A 78 -7.44 -9.83 -4.24
CA GLU A 78 -7.70 -10.03 -5.66
C GLU A 78 -6.70 -9.23 -6.50
N TRP A 79 -6.32 -9.80 -7.64
CA TRP A 79 -5.40 -9.22 -8.63
C TRP A 79 -5.99 -9.37 -10.03
N ASP A 80 -5.68 -8.42 -10.92
CA ASP A 80 -6.04 -8.40 -12.34
C ASP A 80 -4.98 -9.06 -13.25
N ILE A 81 -4.02 -9.76 -12.64
CA ILE A 81 -2.89 -10.41 -13.29
C ILE A 81 -2.82 -11.88 -12.87
N VAL A 82 -2.30 -12.74 -13.74
CA VAL A 82 -2.13 -14.18 -13.52
C VAL A 82 -0.69 -14.61 -13.76
N ALA A 83 -0.31 -15.76 -13.18
CA ALA A 83 1.04 -16.28 -13.37
C ALA A 83 1.32 -16.52 -14.86
N GLY A 84 2.48 -16.08 -15.32
CA GLY A 84 2.88 -16.05 -16.72
C GLY A 84 2.69 -14.68 -17.39
N ASP A 85 1.94 -13.76 -16.79
CA ASP A 85 1.76 -12.42 -17.35
C ASP A 85 3.04 -11.60 -17.31
N GLU A 86 3.25 -10.82 -18.37
CA GLU A 86 4.29 -9.79 -18.41
C GLU A 86 3.80 -8.54 -17.68
N VAL A 87 4.62 -8.02 -16.76
CA VAL A 87 4.27 -6.90 -15.88
C VAL A 87 5.35 -5.83 -15.89
N ASP A 88 4.92 -4.58 -16.10
CA ASP A 88 5.78 -3.42 -15.93
C ASP A 88 6.00 -3.12 -14.46
N LEU A 89 7.26 -3.02 -14.08
CA LEU A 89 7.65 -2.73 -12.71
C LEU A 89 8.73 -1.66 -12.65
N ARG A 90 8.83 -1.05 -11.48
CA ARG A 90 10.00 -0.26 -11.10
C ARG A 90 10.69 -0.95 -9.94
N TYR A 91 12.01 -1.06 -10.00
CA TYR A 91 12.80 -1.63 -8.91
C TYR A 91 13.74 -0.57 -8.33
N ASN A 92 14.21 -0.83 -7.12
CA ASN A 92 15.24 -0.04 -6.48
C ASN A 92 16.63 -0.58 -6.89
N PRO A 93 17.47 0.18 -7.62
CA PRO A 93 18.80 -0.28 -8.02
C PRO A 93 19.71 -0.64 -6.83
N ASP A 94 19.54 0.06 -5.70
CA ASP A 94 20.32 -0.21 -4.48
C ASP A 94 19.81 -1.46 -3.74
N ASN A 95 18.59 -1.92 -4.04
CA ASN A 95 17.99 -3.12 -3.46
C ASN A 95 16.96 -3.74 -4.43
N PRO A 96 17.38 -4.59 -5.39
CA PRO A 96 16.52 -5.08 -6.47
C PRO A 96 15.30 -5.89 -6.02
N GLU A 97 15.30 -6.44 -4.80
CA GLU A 97 14.12 -7.12 -4.23
C GLU A 97 12.97 -6.15 -3.91
N GLU A 98 13.25 -4.85 -3.79
CA GLU A 98 12.24 -3.82 -3.55
C GLU A 98 11.65 -3.33 -4.88
N ILE A 99 10.49 -3.89 -5.22
CA ILE A 99 9.76 -3.59 -6.46
C ILE A 99 8.47 -2.79 -6.22
N TYR A 100 8.08 -2.03 -7.23
CA TYR A 100 6.82 -1.35 -7.37
C TYR A 100 6.15 -1.77 -8.68
N LEU A 101 5.06 -2.52 -8.58
CA LEU A 101 4.22 -2.85 -9.74
C LEU A 101 3.48 -1.60 -10.20
N TYR A 102 3.80 -1.14 -11.42
CA TYR A 102 3.28 0.11 -11.93
C TYR A 102 1.79 -0.05 -12.29
N HIS A 103 0.92 0.82 -11.76
CA HIS A 103 -0.52 0.85 -12.04
C HIS A 103 -1.36 -0.40 -11.70
N LYS A 104 -0.77 -1.47 -11.15
CA LYS A 104 -1.51 -2.70 -10.76
C LYS A 104 -2.14 -2.64 -9.37
N GLN A 105 -1.88 -1.58 -8.61
CA GLN A 105 -2.46 -1.42 -7.29
C GLN A 105 -3.94 -0.98 -7.41
N SER A 106 -4.85 -1.63 -6.68
CA SER A 106 -6.28 -1.27 -6.74
C SER A 106 -6.54 0.18 -6.34
N LEU A 107 -7.53 0.82 -6.99
CA LEU A 107 -7.93 2.21 -6.68
C LEU A 107 -8.23 2.40 -5.19
N ARG A 108 -8.88 1.41 -4.55
CA ARG A 108 -9.17 1.42 -3.11
C ARG A 108 -7.90 1.53 -2.28
N GLN A 109 -6.84 0.80 -2.63
CA GLN A 109 -5.57 0.86 -1.90
C GLN A 109 -4.81 2.17 -2.15
N GLN A 110 -4.87 2.71 -3.38
CA GLN A 110 -4.24 3.98 -3.71
C GLN A 110 -4.91 5.15 -2.96
N TYR A 111 -6.25 5.17 -2.89
CA TYR A 111 -7.02 6.24 -2.27
C TYR A 111 -7.36 6.02 -0.79
N ALA A 112 -7.03 4.86 -0.20
CA ALA A 112 -7.27 4.59 1.22
C ALA A 112 -6.59 5.63 2.12
N SER A 113 -5.31 5.95 1.86
CA SER A 113 -4.56 6.93 2.66
C SER A 113 -5.22 8.31 2.68
N PRO A 114 -5.49 8.97 1.54
CA PRO A 114 -6.15 10.28 1.55
C PRO A 114 -7.57 10.20 2.13
N PHE A 115 -8.32 9.13 1.87
CA PHE A 115 -9.64 8.92 2.46
C PHE A 115 -9.60 8.94 4.00
N PHE A 116 -8.71 8.15 4.62
CA PHE A 116 -8.58 8.09 6.07
C PHE A 116 -8.16 9.45 6.67
N VAL A 117 -7.26 10.17 6.01
CA VAL A 117 -6.83 11.50 6.48
C VAL A 117 -7.98 12.52 6.41
N ILE A 118 -8.73 12.55 5.29
CA ILE A 118 -9.85 13.49 5.12
C ILE A 118 -10.97 13.18 6.12
N VAL A 119 -11.40 11.92 6.20
CA VAL A 119 -12.48 11.52 7.13
C VAL A 119 -12.06 11.74 8.58
N GLY A 120 -10.84 11.36 8.95
CA GLY A 120 -10.31 11.60 10.30
C GLY A 120 -10.25 13.10 10.64
N GLY A 121 -9.84 13.94 9.68
CA GLY A 121 -9.84 15.40 9.83
C GLY A 121 -11.23 15.98 10.04
N LEU A 122 -12.22 15.55 9.26
CA LEU A 122 -13.62 15.99 9.41
C LEU A 122 -14.19 15.61 10.78
N ILE A 123 -13.95 14.37 11.24
CA ILE A 123 -14.38 13.91 12.56
C ILE A 123 -13.72 14.75 13.67
N PHE A 124 -12.42 15.02 13.54
CA PHE A 124 -11.68 15.81 14.52
C PHE A 124 -12.20 17.26 14.59
N ILE A 125 -12.38 17.92 13.45
CA ILE A 125 -12.93 19.29 13.37
C ILE A 125 -14.32 19.33 13.99
N PHE A 126 -15.20 18.38 13.63
CA PHE A 126 -16.53 18.31 14.20
C PHE A 126 -16.50 18.15 15.73
N ALA A 127 -15.67 17.23 16.24
CA ALA A 127 -15.52 17.03 17.67
C ALA A 127 -15.01 18.28 18.39
N TYR A 128 -14.03 18.97 17.78
CA TYR A 128 -13.43 20.17 18.35
C TYR A 128 -14.39 21.35 18.45
N TYR A 129 -15.24 21.57 17.45
CA TYR A 129 -16.12 22.75 17.42
C TYR A 129 -17.51 22.54 18.04
N TYR A 130 -18.01 21.30 18.07
CA TYR A 130 -19.41 21.02 18.47
C TYR A 130 -19.54 20.20 19.75
N LEU A 131 -18.49 19.54 20.22
CA LEU A 131 -18.53 18.67 21.41
C LEU A 131 -17.59 19.11 22.54
N LEU A 132 -16.54 19.87 22.20
CA LEU A 132 -15.53 20.42 23.09
C LEU A 132 -15.76 21.91 23.33
#